data_AF-A0A535G4K5-F1
#
_entry.id   AF-A0A535G4K5-F1
#
_cell.length_a   1.000
_cell.length_b   1.000
_cell.length_c   1.000
_cell.angle_alpha   90.00
_cell.angle_beta   90.00
_cell.angle_gamma   90.00
#
_symmetry.space_group_name_H-M   'P 1'
#
loop_
_entity.id
_entity.type
_entity.pdbx_description
1 polymer ?
#
loop_
_entity_poly.entity_id
_entity_poly.type
_entity_poly.pdbx_seq_one_letter_code
_entity_poly.pdbx_strand_id
1 'polypeptide(L)' 'MADTYSPQRLAAWSRRIAGYLGGGRDVYLYFKHERLGPLYAERLAAQVRTSFRVPAPTAL' A
#
# COMPACT_ATOMS: atom_id res chain seq x y z
N MET A 1 -23.56 -2.01 9.02
CA MET A 1 -22.91 -2.22 7.70
C MET A 1 -21.82 -1.18 7.52
N ALA A 2 -20.60 -1.41 8.04
CA ALA A 2 -19.50 -0.44 7.89
C ALA A 2 -18.11 -1.06 8.14
N ASP A 3 -17.88 -2.28 7.63
CA ASP A 3 -16.60 -3.01 7.86
C ASP A 3 -15.72 -3.09 6.59
N THR A 4 -16.06 -2.28 5.58
CA THR A 4 -15.39 -2.29 4.29
C THR A 4 -14.41 -1.12 4.25
N TYR A 5 -13.10 -1.37 4.25
CA TYR A 5 -12.11 -0.32 3.98
C TYR A 5 -12.46 0.34 2.64
N SER A 6 -12.87 1.61 2.70
CA SER A 6 -13.21 2.34 1.49
C SER A 6 -11.96 2.52 0.61
N PRO A 7 -12.13 2.59 -0.72
CA PRO A 7 -11.00 2.82 -1.64
C PRO A 7 -10.16 4.05 -1.27
N GLN A 8 -10.82 5.08 -0.73
CA GLN A 8 -10.18 6.31 -0.25
C GLN A 8 -9.25 6.05 0.94
N ARG A 9 -9.63 5.20 1.89
CA ARG A 9 -8.77 4.83 3.01
C ARG A 9 -7.54 4.05 2.53
N LEU A 10 -7.71 3.11 1.60
CA LEU A 10 -6.59 2.37 1.02
C LEU A 10 -5.62 3.31 0.29
N ALA A 11 -6.12 4.28 -0.47
CA ALA A 11 -5.30 5.27 -1.14
C ALA A 11 -4.50 6.15 -0.16
N ALA A 12 -5.12 6.56 0.96
CA ALA A 12 -4.43 7.32 2.00
C ALA A 12 -3.31 6.49 2.67
N TRP A 13 -3.56 5.20 2.92
CA TRP A 13 -2.54 4.28 3.42
C TRP A 13 -1.40 4.08 2.42
N SER A 14 -1.71 3.90 1.14
CA SER A 14 -0.70 3.77 0.07
C SER A 14 0.26 4.95 0.04
N ARG A 15 -0.25 6.19 0.13
CA ARG A 15 0.59 7.40 0.17
C ARG A 15 1.54 7.44 1.38
N ARG A 16 1.06 7.05 2.55
CA ARG A 16 1.90 6.98 3.76
C ARG A 16 3.02 5.95 3.61
N ILE A 17 2.67 4.77 3.11
CA ILE A 17 3.64 3.68 2.90
C ILE A 17 4.70 4.10 1.88
N ALA A 18 4.29 4.73 0.77
CA ALA A 18 5.21 5.26 -0.22
C ALA A 18 6.20 6.28 0.38
N GLY A 19 5.75 7.14 1.30
CA GLY A 19 6.62 8.08 2.01
C GLY A 19 7.65 7.39 2.91
N TYR A 20 7.25 6.34 3.64
CA TYR A 20 8.18 5.56 4.48
C TYR A 20 9.19 4.77 3.64
N LEU A 21 8.73 4.13 2.57
CA LEU A 21 9.59 3.38 1.64
C LEU A 21 10.56 4.32 0.91
N GLY A 22 10.11 5.51 0.50
CA GLY A 22 10.97 6.53 -0.12
C GLY A 22 12.04 7.05 0.84
N GLY A 23 11.80 6.98 2.15
CA GLY A 23 12.78 7.27 3.19
C GLY A 23 13.72 6.11 3.52
N GLY A 24 13.71 5.01 2.75
CA GLY A 24 14.56 3.83 2.95
C GLY A 24 14.17 2.95 4.14
N ARG A 25 12.93 3.04 4.63
CA ARG A 25 12.43 2.25 5.75
C ARG A 25 11.49 1.16 5.27
N ASP A 26 11.66 -0.05 5.79
CA ASP A 26 10.71 -1.14 5.61
C ASP A 26 9.44 -0.93 6.45
N VAL A 27 8.29 -1.31 5.90
CA VAL A 27 6.98 -1.12 6.54
C VAL A 27 6.25 -2.45 6.61
N TYR A 28 5.86 -2.83 7.83
CA TYR A 28 5.02 -4.01 8.11
C TYR A 28 3.61 -3.57 8.47
N LEU A 29 2.61 -4.22 7.86
CA LEU A 29 1.19 -3.92 8.06
C LEU A 29 0.44 -5.23 8.28
N TYR A 30 -0.54 -5.20 9.18
CA TYR A 30 -1.46 -6.31 9.39
C TYR A 30 -2.90 -5.83 9.28
N PHE A 31 -3.75 -6.68 8.70
CA PHE A 31 -5.19 -6.42 8.60
C PHE A 31 -5.91 -7.25 9.65
N LYS A 32 -6.61 -6.59 10.56
CA LYS A 32 -7.36 -7.27 11.65
C LYS A 32 -8.60 -8.03 11.15
N HIS A 33 -9.04 -7.79 9.93
CA HIS A 33 -10.29 -8.38 9.40
C HIS A 33 -9.96 -9.74 8.80
N GLU A 34 -10.35 -10.84 9.45
CA GLU A 34 -9.94 -12.18 9.02
C GLU A 34 -10.50 -12.57 7.65
N ARG A 35 -11.73 -12.15 7.33
CA ARG A 35 -12.40 -12.56 6.07
C ARG A 35 -12.08 -11.69 4.85
N LEU A 36 -11.74 -10.42 5.07
CA LEU A 36 -11.48 -9.45 3.99
C LEU A 36 -10.03 -8.93 3.99
N GLY A 37 -9.26 -9.25 5.03
CA GLY A 37 -7.87 -8.83 5.21
C GLY A 37 -6.98 -9.21 4.02
N PRO A 38 -7.04 -10.45 3.50
CA PRO A 38 -6.26 -10.82 2.32
C PRO A 38 -6.59 -9.95 1.09
N LEU A 39 -7.88 -9.71 0.83
CA LEU A 39 -8.33 -8.87 -0.28
C LEU A 39 -7.81 -7.43 -0.17
N TYR A 40 -7.81 -6.87 1.04
CA TYR A 40 -7.30 -5.52 1.26
C TYR A 40 -5.78 -5.45 1.22
N ALA A 41 -5.09 -6.48 1.69
CA ALA A 41 -3.65 -6.59 1.60
C ALA A 41 -3.19 -6.62 0.14
N GLU A 42 -3.81 -7.44 -0.70
CA GLU A 42 -3.49 -7.51 -2.13
C GLU A 42 -3.76 -6.18 -2.84
N ARG A 43 -4.91 -5.55 -2.58
CA ARG A 43 -5.26 -4.25 -3.18
C ARG A 43 -4.27 -3.16 -2.77
N LEU A 44 -3.89 -3.12 -1.48
CA LEU A 44 -2.93 -2.14 -0.98
C LEU A 44 -1.54 -2.39 -1.58
N ALA A 45 -1.10 -3.66 -1.66
CA ALA A 45 0.16 -4.03 -2.27
C ALA A 45 0.23 -3.61 -3.75
N ALA A 46 -0.85 -3.84 -4.52
CA ALA A 46 -0.92 -3.39 -5.91
C ALA A 46 -0.82 -1.86 -6.04
N GLN A 47 -1.50 -1.11 -5.16
CA GLN A 47 -1.43 0.35 -5.15
C GLN A 47 -0.04 0.88 -4.77
N VAL A 48 0.60 0.29 -3.77
CA VAL A 48 1.96 0.68 -3.34
C VAL A 48 2.96 0.39 -4.45
N ARG A 49 2.93 -0.80 -5.07
CA ARG A 49 3.84 -1.15 -6.19
C ARG A 49 3.68 -0.21 -7.39
N THR A 50 2.45 0.18 -7.71
CA THR A 50 2.18 1.12 -8.80
C THR A 50 2.68 2.52 -8.47
N SER A 51 2.50 2.96 -7.23
CA SER A 51 2.93 4.28 -6.75
C SER A 51 4.45 4.36 -6.56
N PHE A 52 5.09 3.23 -6.25
CA PHE A 52 6.52 3.08 -6.05
C PHE A 52 7.24 2.63 -7.32
N ARG A 53 6.67 2.84 -8.52
CA ARG A 53 7.41 2.61 -9.76
C ARG A 53 8.56 3.61 -9.79
N VAL A 54 9.70 3.18 -9.24
CA VAL A 54 10.97 3.89 -9.31
C VAL A 54 11.22 4.13 -10.80
N PRO A 55 11.44 5.38 -11.25
CA PRO A 55 11.83 5.61 -12.62
C PRO A 55 13.06 4.73 -12.87
N ALA A 56 13.00 3.91 -13.93
CA ALA A 56 14.08 3.00 -14.29
C ALA A 56 15.41 3.78 -14.18
N PRO A 57 16.46 3.22 -13.54
CA PRO A 57 17.75 3.89 -13.50
C PRO A 57 18.12 4.20 -14.95
N THR A 58 18.20 5.49 -15.27
CA THR A 58 18.74 5.95 -16.55
C THR A 58 20.15 5.38 -16.60
N ALA A 59 20.32 4.30 -17.38
CA ALA A 59 21.63 3.79 -17.69
C ALA A 59 22.39 4.91 -18.40
N LEU A 60 23.44 5.41 -17.73
CA LEU A 60 24.42 6.34 -18.30
C LEU A 60 25.32 5.60 -19.30
#